data_AF-A0A1M6TIE1-F1
#
_entry.id   AF-A0A1M6TIE1-F1
#
_cell.length_a   1.000
_cell.length_b   1.000
_cell.length_c   1.000
_cell.angle_alpha   90.00
_cell.angle_beta   90.00
_cell.angle_gamma   90.00
#
_symmetry.space_group_name_H-M   'P 1'
#
loop_
_entity.id
_entity.type
_entity.pdbx_description
1 polymer ?
#
loop_
_entity_poly.entity_id
_entity_poly.type
_entity_poly.pdbx_seq_one_letter_code
_entity_poly.pdbx_strand_id
1 'polypeptide(L)'
;MSPLYVGAAIAAACLVLYAEKQLRRGTPAIRVAALAAAGCTAYSADTSWRFAADYLDMAGTAERAAMFGAAELALFATALMARQNLNGPNAAPGVPGLLVWAITSVQVIPAYAESGPVGGTVRAFVGPVMAAMLWHLAMGIELRHRKPDAASRGFGALLVRELRERLLSRLGIAERHRDAAQITRDRATVRAVALAARLAETSPADRGKRRGRRITRRLSTAVARASVGDDREQRRKLLGQLAARRNAAALAVIDLPSPWAELPRAPAASALAGQVRDEMTRATATIRSYPRLLSTDLPPVDDTARSPEQPRLKLSTADALAAIEAGWAEGLTVRETARRATRAPSYVHSVFVRLDTERGPRPVNGSR
;
A
#
# COMPACT_ATOMS: atom_id res chain seq x y z
N MET A 1 -7.68 8.79 51.87
CA MET A 1 -7.43 8.39 50.47
C MET A 1 -7.52 9.63 49.60
N SER A 2 -6.42 10.05 49.00
CA SER A 2 -6.37 11.26 48.17
C SER A 2 -7.26 11.08 46.92
N PRO A 3 -7.94 12.12 46.42
CA PRO A 3 -8.88 12.04 45.29
C PRO A 3 -8.25 11.47 44.01
N LEU A 4 -6.93 11.57 43.86
CA LEU A 4 -6.15 10.96 42.78
C LEU A 4 -6.19 9.42 42.77
N TYR A 5 -6.23 8.78 43.95
CA TYR A 5 -6.32 7.31 44.06
C TYR A 5 -7.67 6.78 43.59
N VAL A 6 -8.74 7.51 43.91
CA VAL A 6 -10.10 7.17 43.49
C VAL A 6 -10.23 7.33 41.97
N GLY A 7 -9.64 8.38 41.40
CA GLY A 7 -9.61 8.60 39.95
C GLY A 7 -8.86 7.50 39.18
N ALA A 8 -7.66 7.12 39.62
CA ALA A 8 -6.86 6.08 38.97
C ALA A 8 -7.51 4.69 39.08
N ALA A 9 -8.09 4.35 40.24
CA ALA A 9 -8.80 3.09 40.44
C ALA A 9 -10.08 2.99 39.61
N ILE A 10 -10.85 4.08 39.52
CA ILE A 10 -12.05 4.14 38.66
C ILE A 10 -11.65 4.04 37.17
N ALA A 11 -10.59 4.72 36.76
CA ALA A 11 -10.10 4.66 35.38
C ALA A 11 -9.68 3.23 35.01
N ALA A 12 -8.88 2.56 35.87
CA ALA A 12 -8.48 1.18 35.68
C ALA A 12 -9.69 0.22 35.66
N ALA A 13 -10.64 0.38 36.58
CA ALA A 13 -11.86 -0.42 36.62
C ALA A 13 -12.73 -0.21 35.36
N CYS A 14 -12.90 1.02 34.90
CA CYS A 14 -13.62 1.34 33.66
C CYS A 14 -12.94 0.72 32.44
N LEU A 15 -11.60 0.73 32.40
CA LEU A 15 -10.80 0.15 31.31
C LEU A 15 -10.92 -1.37 31.29
N VAL A 16 -10.90 -2.02 32.46
CA VAL A 16 -11.13 -3.46 32.63
C VAL A 16 -12.56 -3.84 32.24
N LEU A 17 -13.58 -3.16 32.75
CA LEU A 17 -14.99 -3.44 32.45
C LEU A 17 -15.32 -3.21 30.98
N TYR A 18 -14.71 -2.20 30.36
CA TYR A 18 -14.88 -1.91 28.94
C TYR A 18 -14.17 -2.94 28.06
N ALA A 19 -12.93 -3.31 28.42
CA ALA A 19 -12.21 -4.41 27.77
C ALA A 19 -13.01 -5.71 27.88
N GLU A 20 -13.58 -6.02 29.05
CA GLU A 20 -14.42 -7.20 29.28
C GLU A 20 -15.68 -7.19 28.41
N LYS A 21 -16.36 -6.05 28.28
CA LYS A 21 -17.54 -5.90 27.44
C LYS A 21 -17.23 -6.07 25.94
N GLN A 22 -16.04 -5.64 25.50
CA GLN A 22 -15.57 -5.84 24.13
C GLN A 22 -15.12 -7.29 23.87
N LEU A 23 -14.40 -7.89 24.84
CA LEU A 23 -14.01 -9.30 24.86
C LEU A 23 -15.22 -10.23 24.71
N ARG A 24 -16.32 -9.94 25.41
CA ARG A 24 -17.56 -10.72 25.35
C ARG A 24 -18.20 -10.74 23.96
N ARG A 25 -18.01 -9.71 23.14
CA ARG A 25 -18.58 -9.60 21.78
C ARG A 25 -17.64 -10.07 20.66
N GLY A 26 -16.39 -10.43 20.98
CA GLY A 26 -15.38 -10.85 20.00
C GLY A 26 -15.30 -12.37 19.79
N THR A 27 -14.67 -12.78 18.67
CA THR A 27 -14.28 -14.17 18.43
C THR A 27 -13.31 -14.65 19.52
N PRO A 28 -13.20 -15.97 19.77
CA PRO A 28 -12.23 -16.50 20.74
C PRO A 28 -10.80 -16.03 20.50
N ALA A 29 -10.40 -15.84 19.23
CA ALA A 29 -9.10 -15.26 18.86
C ALA A 29 -8.90 -13.84 19.40
N ILE A 30 -9.92 -12.97 19.31
CA ILE A 30 -9.86 -11.61 19.88
C ILE A 30 -9.72 -11.67 21.39
N ARG A 31 -10.35 -12.66 22.04
CA ARG A 31 -10.26 -12.84 23.50
C ARG A 31 -8.86 -13.21 23.95
N VAL A 32 -8.27 -14.20 23.28
CA VAL A 32 -6.89 -14.62 23.54
C VAL A 32 -5.91 -13.48 23.26
N ALA A 33 -6.10 -12.74 22.16
CA ALA A 33 -5.25 -11.61 21.82
C ALA A 33 -5.29 -10.50 22.87
N ALA A 34 -6.48 -10.13 23.36
CA ALA A 34 -6.62 -9.12 24.40
C ALA A 34 -6.08 -9.59 25.77
N LEU A 35 -6.24 -10.87 26.13
CA LEU A 35 -5.63 -11.43 27.34
C LEU A 35 -4.09 -11.41 27.25
N ALA A 36 -3.54 -11.83 26.12
CA ALA A 36 -2.10 -11.76 25.86
C ALA A 36 -1.60 -10.31 25.87
N ALA A 37 -2.36 -9.38 25.29
CA ALA A 37 -2.04 -7.95 25.29
C ALA A 37 -1.97 -7.40 26.73
N ALA A 38 -2.94 -7.75 27.58
CA ALA A 38 -2.93 -7.37 28.99
C ALA A 38 -1.71 -7.91 29.74
N GLY A 39 -1.31 -9.17 29.47
CA GLY A 39 -0.09 -9.75 30.02
C GLY A 39 1.19 -9.01 29.58
N CYS A 40 1.27 -8.65 28.30
CA CYS A 40 2.38 -7.87 27.77
C CYS A 40 2.43 -6.44 28.35
N THR A 41 1.27 -5.80 28.52
CA THR A 41 1.15 -4.49 29.19
C THR A 41 1.59 -4.58 30.65
N ALA A 42 1.17 -5.60 31.39
CA ALA A 42 1.60 -5.81 32.79
C ALA A 42 3.11 -6.04 32.90
N TYR A 43 3.69 -6.79 31.96
CA TYR A 43 5.14 -6.99 31.89
C TYR A 43 5.91 -5.69 31.55
N SER A 44 5.37 -4.88 30.63
CA SER A 44 5.89 -3.53 30.34
C SER A 44 5.77 -2.60 31.55
N ALA A 45 4.70 -2.74 32.33
CA ALA A 45 4.46 -2.00 33.56
C ALA A 45 5.52 -2.26 34.62
N ASP A 46 5.88 -3.53 34.85
CA ASP A 46 6.96 -3.90 35.78
C ASP A 46 8.28 -3.23 35.40
N THR A 47 8.62 -3.24 34.11
CA THR A 47 9.84 -2.59 33.60
C THR A 47 9.79 -1.07 33.81
N SER A 48 8.66 -0.44 33.50
CA SER A 48 8.47 1.00 33.66
C SER A 48 8.43 1.43 35.13
N TRP A 49 7.92 0.57 36.02
CA TRP A 49 7.86 0.79 37.46
C TRP A 49 9.25 0.84 38.09
N ARG A 50 10.13 -0.07 37.67
CA ARG A 50 11.55 -0.08 38.08
C ARG A 50 12.31 1.12 37.52
N PHE A 51 12.09 1.43 36.24
CA PHE A 51 12.70 2.60 35.63
C PHE A 51 12.32 3.91 36.34
N ALA A 52 11.06 4.06 36.75
CA ALA A 52 10.63 5.22 37.51
C ALA A 52 11.33 5.33 38.88
N ALA A 53 11.66 4.19 39.49
CA ALA A 53 12.43 4.13 40.73
C ALA A 53 13.88 4.55 40.51
N ASP A 54 14.54 3.91 39.55
CA ASP A 54 15.99 3.87 39.47
C ASP A 54 16.53 5.03 38.61
N TYR A 55 15.71 5.60 37.72
CA TYR A 55 16.12 6.65 36.77
C TYR A 55 15.36 7.97 36.90
N LEU A 56 14.12 7.96 37.42
CA LEU A 56 13.31 9.16 37.59
C LEU A 56 13.23 9.66 39.04
N ASP A 57 13.91 8.98 39.97
CA ASP A 57 13.96 9.29 41.41
C ASP A 57 12.57 9.43 42.06
N MET A 58 11.57 8.74 41.51
CA MET A 58 10.21 8.76 42.05
C MET A 58 10.14 7.78 43.20
N ALA A 59 10.36 8.19 44.45
CA ALA A 59 10.34 7.28 45.60
C ALA A 59 8.91 6.82 45.99
N GLY A 60 7.88 7.61 45.67
CA GLY A 60 6.50 7.35 46.07
C GLY A 60 5.79 6.31 45.21
N THR A 61 5.20 5.28 45.82
CA THR A 61 4.36 4.29 45.12
C THR A 61 3.16 4.93 44.42
N ALA A 62 2.59 5.98 45.03
CA ALA A 62 1.48 6.76 44.49
C ALA A 62 1.84 7.49 43.20
N GLU A 63 3.03 8.10 43.18
CA GLU A 63 3.53 8.90 42.06
C GLU A 63 3.83 8.00 40.86
N ARG A 64 4.49 6.86 41.09
CA ARG A 64 4.72 5.85 40.05
C ARG A 64 3.42 5.30 39.48
N ALA A 65 2.45 4.99 40.34
CA ALA A 65 1.14 4.49 39.92
C ALA A 65 0.37 5.54 39.11
N ALA A 66 0.44 6.82 39.49
CA ALA A 66 -0.20 7.91 38.76
C ALA A 66 0.45 8.14 37.39
N MET A 67 1.80 8.17 37.32
CA MET A 67 2.54 8.31 36.06
C MET A 67 2.20 7.18 35.09
N PHE A 68 2.28 5.94 35.56
CA PHE A 68 1.99 4.76 34.76
C PHE A 68 0.52 4.73 34.33
N GLY A 69 -0.41 4.95 35.27
CA GLY A 69 -1.83 4.98 34.98
C GLY A 69 -2.20 6.04 33.94
N ALA A 70 -1.60 7.23 34.02
CA ALA A 70 -1.79 8.28 33.03
C ALA A 70 -1.23 7.90 31.65
N ALA A 71 -0.02 7.30 31.61
CA ALA A 71 0.61 6.86 30.36
C ALA A 71 -0.19 5.76 29.66
N GLU A 72 -0.63 4.73 30.39
CA GLU A 72 -1.47 3.66 29.84
C GLU A 72 -2.84 4.17 29.43
N LEU A 73 -3.46 5.07 30.20
CA LEU A 73 -4.73 5.68 29.83
C LEU A 73 -4.61 6.52 28.55
N ALA A 74 -3.52 7.27 28.39
CA ALA A 74 -3.23 8.01 27.17
C ALA A 74 -3.03 7.08 25.96
N LEU A 75 -2.29 5.98 26.13
CA LEU A 75 -2.11 4.96 25.11
C LEU A 75 -3.46 4.33 24.71
N PHE A 76 -4.28 3.98 25.69
CA PHE A 76 -5.59 3.38 25.44
C PHE A 76 -6.56 4.37 24.77
N ALA A 77 -6.57 5.63 25.21
CA ALA A 77 -7.38 6.69 24.62
C ALA A 77 -6.99 6.95 23.16
N THR A 78 -5.69 7.06 22.86
CA THR A 78 -5.20 7.25 21.48
C THR A 78 -5.55 6.06 20.59
N ALA A 79 -5.47 4.84 21.10
CA ALA A 79 -5.88 3.64 20.36
C ALA A 79 -7.40 3.59 20.10
N LEU A 80 -8.23 4.00 21.07
CA LEU A 80 -9.68 4.12 20.88
C LEU A 80 -10.04 5.19 19.83
N MET A 81 -9.38 6.34 19.87
CA MET A 81 -9.56 7.39 18.86
C MET A 81 -9.11 6.89 17.46
N ALA A 82 -8.03 6.11 17.38
CA ALA A 82 -7.60 5.50 16.12
C ALA A 82 -8.66 4.54 15.56
N ARG A 83 -9.27 3.73 16.43
CA ARG A 83 -10.38 2.83 16.07
C ARG A 83 -11.62 3.60 15.63
N GLN A 84 -11.93 4.73 16.27
CA GLN A 84 -13.04 5.60 15.86
C GLN A 84 -12.79 6.17 14.45
N ASN A 85 -11.58 6.71 14.18
CA ASN A 85 -11.22 7.25 12.87
C ASN A 85 -11.30 6.22 11.74
N LEU A 86 -10.97 4.96 12.04
CA LEU A 86 -11.10 3.84 11.10
C LEU A 86 -12.56 3.51 10.73
N ASN A 87 -13.51 3.78 11.62
CA ASN A 87 -14.93 3.64 11.33
C ASN A 87 -15.52 4.90 10.68
N GLY A 88 -14.73 5.96 10.52
CA GLY A 88 -15.11 7.20 9.86
C GLY A 88 -14.97 7.17 8.34
N PRO A 89 -15.29 8.28 7.64
CA PRO A 89 -15.33 8.36 6.17
C PRO A 89 -14.01 8.03 5.49
N ASN A 90 -12.89 8.35 6.15
CA ASN A 90 -11.54 8.19 5.61
C ASN A 90 -10.95 6.79 5.84
N ALA A 91 -11.63 5.92 6.60
CA ALA A 91 -11.23 4.54 6.92
C ALA A 91 -9.73 4.41 7.26
N ALA A 92 -9.23 5.35 8.06
CA ALA A 92 -7.82 5.54 8.35
C ALA A 92 -7.59 5.73 9.86
N PRO A 93 -6.51 5.18 10.46
CA PRO A 93 -6.21 5.40 11.88
C PRO A 93 -5.93 6.88 12.22
N GLY A 94 -5.39 7.64 11.26
CA GLY A 94 -5.05 9.04 11.42
C GLY A 94 -3.91 9.29 12.42
N VAL A 95 -3.82 10.53 12.92
CA VAL A 95 -2.82 10.96 13.92
C VAL A 95 -2.86 10.09 15.19
N PRO A 96 -4.03 9.71 15.75
CA PRO A 96 -4.06 8.85 16.93
C PRO A 96 -3.37 7.49 16.73
N GLY A 97 -3.47 6.90 15.54
CA GLY A 97 -2.76 5.66 15.21
C GLY A 97 -1.24 5.84 15.20
N LEU A 98 -0.75 6.98 14.71
CA LEU A 98 0.68 7.32 14.78
C LEU A 98 1.14 7.54 16.23
N LEU A 99 0.31 8.19 17.05
CA LEU A 99 0.63 8.45 18.45
C LEU A 99 0.79 7.16 19.26
N VAL A 100 -0.01 6.13 18.99
CA VAL A 100 0.18 4.80 19.65
C VAL A 100 1.60 4.30 19.44
N TRP A 101 2.09 4.30 18.19
CA TRP A 101 3.45 3.84 17.88
C TRP A 101 4.55 4.76 18.42
N ALA A 102 4.30 6.08 18.45
CA ALA A 102 5.22 7.03 19.07
C ALA A 102 5.36 6.77 20.58
N ILE A 103 4.24 6.58 21.28
CA ILE A 103 4.21 6.27 22.71
C ILE A 103 4.88 4.91 22.96
N THR A 104 4.56 3.88 22.19
CA THR A 104 5.22 2.55 22.27
C THR A 104 6.74 2.67 22.10
N SER A 105 7.21 3.52 21.17
CA SER A 105 8.64 3.74 20.95
C SER A 105 9.33 4.38 22.17
N VAL A 106 8.63 5.28 22.88
CA VAL A 106 9.13 5.85 24.14
C VAL A 106 9.19 4.77 25.24
N GLN A 107 8.20 3.88 25.32
CA GLN A 107 8.18 2.77 26.29
C GLN A 107 9.30 1.73 26.08
N VAL A 108 9.98 1.74 24.93
CA VAL A 108 11.16 0.91 24.69
C VAL A 108 12.38 1.40 25.48
N ILE A 109 12.45 2.69 25.84
CA ILE A 109 13.59 3.28 26.57
C ILE A 109 13.80 2.61 27.94
N PRO A 110 12.77 2.48 28.81
CA PRO A 110 12.88 1.75 30.08
C PRO A 110 13.46 0.34 29.93
N ALA A 111 13.09 -0.39 28.87
CA ALA A 111 13.57 -1.75 28.66
C ALA A 111 15.09 -1.82 28.45
N TYR A 112 15.65 -0.90 27.67
CA TYR A 112 17.10 -0.85 27.46
C TYR A 112 17.86 -0.29 28.65
N ALA A 113 17.27 0.67 29.37
CA ALA A 113 17.86 1.22 30.58
C ALA A 113 18.01 0.14 31.66
N GLU A 114 16.93 -0.60 31.96
CA GLU A 114 16.87 -1.60 33.03
C GLU A 114 17.59 -2.92 32.71
N SER A 115 17.85 -3.25 31.44
CA SER A 115 18.25 -4.61 31.04
C SER A 115 19.35 -4.72 30.00
N GLY A 116 19.96 -3.58 29.65
CA GLY A 116 21.02 -3.53 28.66
C GLY A 116 20.59 -4.03 27.28
N PRO A 117 21.54 -4.35 26.37
CA PRO A 117 21.21 -4.63 24.97
C PRO A 117 20.35 -5.88 24.76
N VAL A 118 20.72 -7.00 25.39
CA VAL A 118 20.05 -8.29 25.17
C VAL A 118 18.76 -8.40 25.98
N GLY A 119 18.79 -8.08 27.28
CA GLY A 119 17.57 -8.09 28.09
C GLY A 119 16.59 -6.99 27.65
N GLY A 120 17.09 -5.84 27.22
CA GLY A 120 16.27 -4.73 26.73
C GLY A 120 15.57 -5.03 25.42
N THR A 121 16.23 -5.72 24.46
CA THR A 121 15.55 -6.16 23.22
C THR A 121 14.39 -7.11 23.51
N VAL A 122 14.58 -8.10 24.38
CA VAL A 122 13.52 -9.03 24.79
C VAL A 122 12.38 -8.29 25.50
N ARG A 123 12.71 -7.42 26.47
CA ARG A 123 11.71 -6.65 27.21
C ARG A 123 10.93 -5.68 26.32
N ALA A 124 11.60 -4.97 25.44
CA ALA A 124 10.98 -4.07 24.47
C ALA A 124 10.04 -4.81 23.51
N PHE A 125 10.47 -5.99 23.04
CA PHE A 125 9.66 -6.79 22.13
C PHE A 125 8.43 -7.37 22.83
N VAL A 126 8.63 -8.12 23.91
CA VAL A 126 7.56 -8.84 24.64
C VAL A 126 6.64 -7.89 25.40
N GLY A 127 7.15 -6.77 25.90
CA GLY A 127 6.35 -5.77 26.59
C GLY A 127 5.63 -4.85 25.60
N PRO A 128 6.15 -3.63 25.35
CA PRO A 128 5.40 -2.58 24.67
C PRO A 128 5.07 -2.91 23.21
N VAL A 129 5.97 -3.56 22.45
CA VAL A 129 5.74 -3.85 21.02
C VAL A 129 4.66 -4.91 20.83
N MET A 130 4.76 -6.06 21.50
CA MET A 130 3.73 -7.10 21.43
C MET A 130 2.41 -6.62 22.04
N ALA A 131 2.42 -5.85 23.13
CA ALA A 131 1.21 -5.25 23.69
C ALA A 131 0.52 -4.35 22.65
N ALA A 132 1.23 -3.42 22.03
CA ALA A 132 0.68 -2.52 21.03
C ALA A 132 0.09 -3.26 19.82
N MET A 133 0.78 -4.30 19.34
CA MET A 133 0.33 -5.14 18.24
C MET A 133 -0.92 -5.95 18.60
N LEU A 134 -0.91 -6.63 19.75
CA LEU A 134 -2.03 -7.46 20.19
C LEU A 134 -3.27 -6.61 20.52
N TRP A 135 -3.08 -5.43 21.11
CA TRP A 135 -4.17 -4.46 21.28
C TRP A 135 -4.72 -3.98 19.93
N HIS A 136 -3.86 -3.70 18.94
CA HIS A 136 -4.29 -3.35 17.58
C HIS A 136 -5.14 -4.46 16.93
N LEU A 137 -4.70 -5.71 17.05
CA LEU A 137 -5.41 -6.88 16.55
C LEU A 137 -6.74 -7.09 17.29
N ALA A 138 -6.73 -7.01 18.63
CA ALA A 138 -7.91 -7.19 19.46
C ALA A 138 -8.97 -6.08 19.23
N MET A 139 -8.54 -4.85 18.95
CA MET A 139 -9.43 -3.75 18.57
C MET A 139 -9.94 -3.85 17.12
N GLY A 140 -9.38 -4.77 16.33
CA GLY A 140 -9.84 -5.07 14.97
C GLY A 140 -9.43 -4.02 13.94
N ILE A 141 -8.32 -3.29 14.18
CA ILE A 141 -7.81 -2.26 13.28
C ILE A 141 -7.34 -2.85 11.94
N GLU A 142 -6.86 -4.10 11.96
CA GLU A 142 -6.24 -4.73 10.78
C GLU A 142 -7.22 -5.58 9.94
N LEU A 143 -8.26 -6.15 10.57
CA LEU A 143 -9.25 -7.04 9.92
C LEU A 143 -10.27 -6.35 8.98
N ARG A 144 -10.25 -5.02 8.86
CA ARG A 144 -11.19 -4.25 8.02
C ARG A 144 -10.54 -3.53 6.83
N HIS A 145 -9.46 -4.06 6.26
CA HIS A 145 -8.93 -3.61 4.98
C HIS A 145 -9.81 -4.07 3.78
N ARG A 146 -11.09 -3.66 3.76
CA ARG A 146 -12.01 -3.93 2.63
C ARG A 146 -11.88 -2.93 1.47
N LYS A 147 -11.03 -1.91 1.56
CA LYS A 147 -10.74 -0.99 0.45
C LYS A 147 -9.24 -0.67 0.38
N PRO A 148 -8.51 -1.16 -0.63
CA PRO A 148 -7.09 -0.83 -0.81
C PRO A 148 -6.85 0.66 -1.14
N ASP A 149 -7.91 1.40 -1.47
CA ASP A 149 -7.86 2.84 -1.81
C ASP A 149 -8.11 3.77 -0.61
N ALA A 150 -8.30 3.22 0.59
CA ALA A 150 -8.55 3.97 1.82
C ALA A 150 -7.27 4.45 2.55
N ALA A 151 -6.11 4.38 1.89
CA ALA A 151 -4.87 4.92 2.41
C ALA A 151 -4.89 6.47 2.36
N SER A 152 -5.56 7.07 3.35
CA SER A 152 -5.29 8.37 3.97
C SER A 152 -4.62 9.42 3.08
N ARG A 153 -5.38 10.42 2.62
CA ARG A 153 -4.83 11.69 2.07
C ARG A 153 -4.17 12.59 3.14
N GLY A 154 -3.75 12.02 4.27
CA GLY A 154 -3.13 12.76 5.38
C GLY A 154 -1.64 12.96 5.16
N PHE A 155 -1.12 14.11 5.58
CA PHE A 155 0.30 14.49 5.46
C PHE A 155 1.28 13.39 5.98
N GLY A 156 0.92 12.67 7.04
CA GLY A 156 1.70 11.54 7.55
C GLY A 156 1.73 10.33 6.62
N ALA A 157 0.65 10.05 5.88
CA ALA A 157 0.63 9.00 4.87
C ALA A 157 1.40 9.40 3.61
N LEU A 158 1.44 10.69 3.27
CA LEU A 158 2.33 11.21 2.23
C LEU A 158 3.80 11.12 2.65
N LEU A 159 4.14 11.46 3.89
CA LEU A 159 5.50 11.31 4.42
C LEU A 159 5.93 9.84 4.51
N VAL A 160 5.06 8.95 4.99
CA VAL A 160 5.34 7.51 5.02
C VAL A 160 5.41 6.95 3.61
N ARG A 161 4.57 7.41 2.67
CA ARG A 161 4.65 7.01 1.25
C ARG A 161 5.95 7.49 0.64
N GLU A 162 6.36 8.72 0.88
CA GLU A 162 7.62 9.30 0.40
C GLU A 162 8.82 8.58 1.03
N LEU A 163 8.77 8.27 2.33
CA LEU A 163 9.83 7.54 3.03
C LEU A 163 9.88 6.08 2.56
N ARG A 164 8.72 5.46 2.34
CA ARG A 164 8.57 4.13 1.76
C ARG A 164 9.03 4.11 0.32
N GLU A 165 8.70 5.10 -0.50
CA GLU A 165 9.16 5.24 -1.89
C GLU A 165 10.67 5.48 -1.93
N ARG A 166 11.23 6.23 -0.98
CA ARG A 166 12.69 6.41 -0.85
C ARG A 166 13.39 5.14 -0.36
N LEU A 167 12.78 4.40 0.56
CA LEU A 167 13.28 3.12 1.05
C LEU A 167 13.14 2.03 -0.02
N LEU A 168 12.02 1.95 -0.73
CA LEU A 168 11.77 1.02 -1.84
C LEU A 168 12.57 1.38 -3.09
N SER A 169 12.85 2.66 -3.33
CA SER A 169 13.79 3.14 -4.35
C SER A 169 15.23 2.75 -3.99
N ARG A 170 15.60 2.82 -2.71
CA ARG A 170 16.89 2.30 -2.22
C ARG A 170 16.98 0.77 -2.20
N LEU A 171 15.87 0.10 -1.89
CA LEU A 171 15.76 -1.37 -1.80
C LEU A 171 15.40 -2.03 -3.13
N GLY A 172 15.09 -1.25 -4.17
CA GLY A 172 14.83 -1.74 -5.52
C GLY A 172 13.57 -2.61 -5.65
N ILE A 173 12.53 -2.38 -4.83
CA ILE A 173 11.27 -3.14 -4.84
C ILE A 173 10.14 -2.26 -5.38
N ALA A 174 10.39 -1.65 -6.54
CA ALA A 174 9.36 -1.07 -7.39
C ALA A 174 9.66 -1.52 -8.82
N GLU A 175 9.44 -2.82 -9.05
CA GLU A 175 8.89 -3.46 -10.25
C GLU A 175 9.16 -4.97 -10.09
N ARG A 176 8.10 -5.78 -9.99
CA ARG A 176 8.19 -7.22 -10.27
C ARG A 176 8.81 -7.36 -11.66
N HIS A 177 9.90 -8.14 -11.74
CA HIS A 177 10.73 -8.51 -12.92
C HIS A 177 12.14 -7.92 -13.04
N ARG A 178 12.73 -7.30 -12.00
CA ARG A 178 14.20 -7.16 -11.95
C ARG A 178 14.84 -8.21 -11.04
N ASP A 179 15.57 -9.12 -11.66
CA ASP A 179 16.39 -10.12 -11.00
C ASP A 179 17.42 -9.43 -10.07
N ALA A 180 17.59 -9.94 -8.84
CA ALA A 180 18.48 -9.35 -7.83
C ALA A 180 19.94 -9.26 -8.34
N ALA A 181 20.30 -10.12 -9.28
CA ALA A 181 21.56 -10.06 -10.01
C ALA A 181 21.72 -8.76 -10.84
N GLN A 182 20.65 -8.27 -11.48
CA GLN A 182 20.69 -7.02 -12.25
C GLN A 182 20.88 -5.79 -11.34
N ILE A 183 20.24 -5.76 -10.17
CA ILE A 183 20.43 -4.66 -9.20
C ILE A 183 21.88 -4.61 -8.72
N THR A 184 22.48 -5.79 -8.49
CA THR A 184 23.89 -5.89 -8.10
C THR A 184 24.84 -5.41 -9.20
N ARG A 185 24.56 -5.77 -10.47
CA ARG A 185 25.31 -5.31 -11.64
C ARG A 185 25.18 -3.79 -11.84
N ASP A 186 23.97 -3.25 -11.76
CA ASP A 186 23.71 -1.81 -11.92
C ASP A 186 24.44 -0.99 -10.83
N ARG A 187 24.43 -1.45 -9.57
CA ARG A 187 25.21 -0.82 -8.48
C ARG A 187 26.71 -0.89 -8.73
N ALA A 188 27.19 -2.00 -9.29
CA ALA A 188 28.60 -2.15 -9.66
C ALA A 188 28.98 -1.21 -10.82
N THR A 189 28.11 -1.03 -11.81
CA THR A 189 28.25 -0.08 -12.92
C THR A 189 28.41 1.36 -12.40
N VAL A 190 27.52 1.82 -11.51
CA VAL A 190 27.62 3.17 -10.91
C VAL A 190 28.92 3.36 -10.11
N ARG A 191 29.34 2.34 -9.34
CA ARG A 191 30.61 2.37 -8.61
C ARG A 191 31.81 2.42 -9.56
N ALA A 192 31.77 1.68 -10.67
CA ALA A 192 32.82 1.69 -11.68
C ALA A 192 32.96 3.08 -12.31
N VAL A 193 31.85 3.74 -12.69
CA VAL A 193 31.87 5.12 -13.23
C VAL A 193 32.46 6.10 -12.22
N ALA A 194 32.07 6.02 -10.93
CA ALA A 194 32.59 6.90 -9.89
C ALA A 194 34.09 6.71 -9.64
N LEU A 195 34.57 5.47 -9.66
CA LEU A 195 36.00 5.17 -9.50
C LEU A 195 36.80 5.57 -10.74
N ALA A 196 36.25 5.41 -11.94
CA ALA A 196 36.87 5.84 -13.19
C ALA A 196 37.00 7.37 -13.28
N ALA A 197 35.98 8.11 -12.86
CA ALA A 197 36.02 9.57 -12.79
C ALA A 197 37.09 10.05 -11.78
N ARG A 198 37.10 9.48 -10.57
CA ARG A 198 38.13 9.80 -9.55
C ARG A 198 39.54 9.48 -10.03
N LEU A 199 39.72 8.39 -10.78
CA LEU A 199 41.03 8.04 -11.36
C LEU A 199 41.45 9.01 -12.47
N ALA A 200 40.50 9.52 -13.26
CA ALA A 200 40.75 10.51 -14.30
C ALA A 200 41.18 11.86 -13.70
N GLU A 201 40.52 12.31 -12.64
CA GLU A 201 40.85 13.53 -11.87
C GLU A 201 42.19 13.43 -11.12
N THR A 202 42.70 12.22 -10.88
CA THR A 202 43.99 12.02 -10.20
C THR A 202 45.15 12.33 -11.16
N SER A 203 46.11 13.15 -10.72
CA SER A 203 47.33 13.50 -11.46
C SER A 203 48.13 12.24 -11.89
N PRO A 204 48.75 12.22 -13.09
CA PRO A 204 49.54 11.08 -13.56
C PRO A 204 50.62 10.61 -12.57
N ALA A 205 51.26 11.54 -11.85
CA ALA A 205 52.27 11.24 -10.84
C ALA A 205 51.69 10.53 -9.59
N ASP A 206 50.43 10.78 -9.26
CA ASP A 206 49.74 10.19 -8.10
C ASP A 206 49.07 8.84 -8.41
N ARG A 207 48.87 8.52 -9.69
CA ARG A 207 48.33 7.21 -10.12
C ARG A 207 49.26 6.05 -9.75
N GLY A 208 50.58 6.28 -9.75
CA GLY A 208 51.58 5.28 -9.36
C GLY A 208 51.65 4.98 -7.86
N LYS A 209 51.14 5.88 -7.01
CA LYS A 209 51.18 5.77 -5.54
C LYS A 209 50.18 4.73 -5.02
N ARG A 210 50.36 4.30 -3.76
CA ARG A 210 49.50 3.29 -3.09
C ARG A 210 47.99 3.61 -3.22
N ARG A 211 47.62 4.90 -3.16
CA ARG A 211 46.23 5.37 -3.28
C ARG A 211 45.68 5.17 -4.70
N GLY A 212 46.42 5.54 -5.74
CA GLY A 212 46.07 5.30 -7.14
C GLY A 212 45.90 3.81 -7.45
N ARG A 213 46.86 2.98 -7.01
CA ARG A 213 46.79 1.51 -7.15
C ARG A 213 45.55 0.90 -6.47
N ARG A 214 45.16 1.40 -5.29
CA ARG A 214 43.92 0.97 -4.60
C ARG A 214 42.66 1.34 -5.38
N ILE A 215 42.61 2.53 -5.98
CA ILE A 215 41.48 2.96 -6.81
C ILE A 215 41.39 2.10 -8.07
N THR A 216 42.50 1.85 -8.76
CA THR A 216 42.54 0.96 -9.93
C THR A 216 42.10 -0.47 -9.60
N ARG A 217 42.55 -1.02 -8.47
CA ARG A 217 42.08 -2.35 -8.01
C ARG A 217 40.58 -2.35 -7.71
N ARG A 218 40.06 -1.34 -7.01
CA ARG A 218 38.61 -1.24 -6.76
C ARG A 218 37.80 -1.05 -8.04
N LEU A 219 38.35 -0.32 -9.02
CA LEU A 219 37.74 -0.13 -10.32
C LEU A 219 37.66 -1.45 -11.08
N SER A 220 38.75 -2.21 -11.18
CA SER A 220 38.73 -3.53 -11.84
C SER A 220 37.75 -4.50 -11.19
N THR A 221 37.67 -4.55 -9.86
CA THR A 221 36.66 -5.35 -9.16
C THR A 221 35.23 -4.89 -9.43
N ALA A 222 34.99 -3.58 -9.51
CA ALA A 222 33.68 -3.02 -9.83
C ALA A 222 33.26 -3.32 -11.27
N VAL A 223 34.19 -3.23 -12.22
CA VAL A 223 33.95 -3.57 -13.64
C VAL A 223 33.67 -5.07 -13.80
N ALA A 224 34.41 -5.94 -13.12
CA ALA A 224 34.16 -7.39 -13.13
C ALA A 224 32.77 -7.74 -12.58
N ARG A 225 32.36 -7.12 -11.45
CA ARG A 225 31.03 -7.33 -10.85
C ARG A 225 29.88 -6.73 -11.67
N ALA A 226 30.16 -5.78 -12.55
CA ALA A 226 29.18 -5.23 -13.47
C ALA A 226 28.94 -6.12 -14.71
N SER A 227 29.71 -7.21 -14.88
CA SER A 227 29.63 -8.14 -16.01
C SER A 227 29.69 -7.47 -17.39
N VAL A 228 30.43 -6.36 -17.50
CA VAL A 228 30.54 -5.52 -18.71
C VAL A 228 31.24 -6.25 -19.87
N GLY A 229 32.03 -7.29 -19.57
CA GLY A 229 32.66 -8.15 -20.57
C GLY A 229 31.66 -9.07 -21.28
N ASP A 230 30.65 -9.54 -20.56
CA ASP A 230 29.72 -10.58 -21.03
C ASP A 230 28.38 -9.99 -21.51
N ASP A 231 27.98 -8.84 -20.95
CA ASP A 231 26.69 -8.19 -21.22
C ASP A 231 26.86 -6.86 -21.99
N ARG A 232 26.38 -6.85 -23.24
CA ARG A 232 26.42 -5.68 -24.14
C ARG A 232 25.59 -4.51 -23.63
N GLU A 233 24.49 -4.75 -22.91
CA GLU A 233 23.64 -3.69 -22.36
C GLU A 233 24.32 -2.98 -21.19
N GLN A 234 24.93 -3.74 -20.28
CA GLN A 234 25.69 -3.18 -19.16
C GLN A 234 26.91 -2.39 -19.65
N ARG A 235 27.57 -2.85 -20.72
CA ARG A 235 28.62 -2.08 -21.39
C ARG A 235 28.12 -0.74 -21.93
N ARG A 236 26.97 -0.74 -22.61
CA ARG A 236 26.35 0.48 -23.14
C ARG A 236 26.00 1.47 -22.02
N LYS A 237 25.41 0.98 -20.92
CA LYS A 237 25.09 1.78 -19.74
C LYS A 237 26.33 2.39 -19.09
N LEU A 238 27.39 1.60 -18.87
CA LEU A 238 28.65 2.06 -18.30
C LEU A 238 29.27 3.18 -19.14
N LEU A 239 29.38 2.97 -20.45
CA LEU A 239 29.96 3.94 -21.38
C LEU A 239 29.13 5.21 -21.49
N GLY A 240 27.79 5.09 -21.54
CA GLY A 240 26.88 6.24 -21.56
C GLY A 240 27.00 7.09 -20.31
N GLN A 241 27.03 6.47 -19.13
CA GLN A 241 27.22 7.18 -17.86
C GLN A 241 28.61 7.82 -17.75
N LEU A 242 29.65 7.16 -18.25
CA LEU A 242 31.00 7.72 -18.25
C LEU A 242 31.11 8.91 -19.20
N ALA A 243 30.52 8.82 -20.39
CA ALA A 243 30.47 9.89 -21.36
C ALA A 243 29.70 11.10 -20.81
N ALA A 244 28.51 10.88 -20.25
CA ALA A 244 27.72 11.94 -19.62
C ALA A 244 28.49 12.65 -18.51
N ARG A 245 29.22 11.91 -17.68
CA ARG A 245 29.99 12.47 -16.56
C ARG A 245 31.25 13.22 -17.01
N ARG A 246 31.96 12.72 -18.02
CA ARG A 246 33.15 13.40 -18.57
C ARG A 246 32.78 14.66 -19.35
N ASN A 247 31.65 14.64 -20.05
CA ASN A 247 31.15 15.77 -20.82
C ASN A 247 30.19 16.65 -20.02
N ALA A 248 30.08 16.46 -18.70
CA ALA A 248 29.15 17.24 -17.86
C ALA A 248 29.46 18.75 -17.89
N ALA A 249 30.75 19.13 -17.99
CA ALA A 249 31.15 20.53 -18.14
C ALA A 249 30.65 21.15 -19.45
N ALA A 250 30.46 20.36 -20.51
CA ALA A 250 29.92 20.84 -21.78
C ALA A 250 28.44 21.26 -21.64
N LEU A 251 27.69 20.67 -20.70
CA LEU A 251 26.29 21.06 -20.44
C LEU A 251 26.14 22.51 -20.00
N ALA A 252 27.17 23.11 -19.38
CA ALA A 252 27.14 24.50 -18.96
C ALA A 252 27.26 25.49 -20.13
N VAL A 253 27.67 25.03 -21.31
CA VAL A 253 27.95 25.86 -22.50
C VAL A 253 26.98 25.53 -23.64
N ILE A 254 26.05 24.59 -23.44
CA ILE A 254 25.01 24.32 -24.44
C ILE A 254 24.04 25.49 -24.45
N ASP A 255 23.84 26.09 -25.62
CA ASP A 255 22.75 27.02 -25.84
C ASP A 255 21.42 26.26 -25.82
N LEU A 256 20.67 26.36 -24.73
CA LEU A 256 19.32 25.83 -24.65
C LEU A 256 18.34 26.85 -25.27
N PRO A 257 17.46 26.43 -26.20
CA PRO A 257 16.41 27.31 -26.70
C PRO A 257 15.47 27.72 -25.56
N SER A 258 15.07 28.99 -25.54
CA SER A 258 14.15 29.52 -24.53
C SER A 258 12.82 28.74 -24.55
N PRO A 259 12.32 28.24 -23.39
CA PRO A 259 11.04 27.55 -23.32
C PRO A 259 9.83 28.44 -23.60
N TRP A 260 10.04 29.76 -23.57
CA TRP A 260 9.02 30.79 -23.77
C TRP A 260 9.14 31.50 -25.11
N ALA A 261 10.16 31.14 -25.91
CA ALA A 261 10.18 31.55 -27.30
C ALA A 261 9.07 30.75 -28.00
N GLU A 262 8.03 31.46 -28.46
CA GLU A 262 7.09 30.90 -29.41
C GLU A 262 7.91 30.32 -30.57
N LEU A 263 7.96 28.99 -30.65
CA LEU A 263 8.53 28.31 -31.80
C LEU A 263 7.87 28.91 -33.05
N PRO A 264 8.64 29.47 -34.00
CA PRO A 264 8.08 29.96 -35.25
C PRO A 264 7.26 28.82 -35.84
N ARG A 265 5.93 29.02 -35.91
CA ARG A 265 4.99 28.01 -36.37
C ARG A 265 5.42 27.65 -37.78
N ALA A 266 5.99 26.46 -37.97
CA ALA A 266 6.53 26.07 -39.26
C ALA A 266 5.42 26.21 -40.31
N PRO A 267 5.61 27.01 -41.38
CA PRO A 267 4.55 27.33 -42.33
C PRO A 267 3.98 26.06 -42.98
N ALA A 268 4.82 25.03 -43.17
CA ALA A 268 4.41 23.73 -43.68
C ALA A 268 3.46 22.96 -42.73
N ALA A 269 3.71 22.98 -41.41
CA ALA A 269 2.84 22.32 -40.43
C ALA A 269 1.48 23.04 -40.31
N SER A 270 1.49 24.36 -40.46
CA SER A 270 0.28 25.19 -40.46
C SER A 270 -0.57 24.97 -41.72
N ALA A 271 0.08 24.83 -42.89
CA ALA A 271 -0.57 24.53 -44.15
C ALA A 271 -1.20 23.13 -44.17
N LEU A 272 -0.48 22.12 -43.65
CA LEU A 272 -0.99 20.75 -43.54
C LEU A 272 -2.20 20.68 -42.58
N ALA A 273 -2.14 21.39 -41.45
CA ALA A 273 -3.25 21.48 -40.51
C ALA A 273 -4.48 22.18 -41.13
N GLY A 274 -4.28 23.14 -42.03
CA GLY A 274 -5.34 23.75 -42.83
C GLY A 274 -5.97 22.75 -43.81
N GLN A 275 -5.14 22.03 -44.57
CA GLN A 275 -5.59 21.02 -45.53
C GLN A 275 -6.42 19.91 -44.87
N VAL A 276 -5.96 19.39 -43.72
CA VAL A 276 -6.70 18.36 -42.95
C VAL A 276 -8.05 18.88 -42.47
N ARG A 277 -8.12 20.16 -42.07
CA ARG A 277 -9.38 20.78 -41.61
C ARG A 277 -10.38 20.95 -42.76
N ASP A 278 -9.90 21.34 -43.93
CA ASP A 278 -10.71 21.48 -45.15
C ASP A 278 -11.18 20.13 -45.69
N GLU A 279 -10.34 19.10 -45.61
CA GLU A 279 -10.69 17.73 -45.97
C GLU A 279 -11.76 17.17 -45.03
N MET A 280 -11.62 17.40 -43.71
CA MET A 280 -12.60 16.94 -42.74
C MET A 280 -13.95 17.67 -42.88
N THR A 281 -13.92 18.96 -43.26
CA THR A 281 -15.13 19.73 -43.55
C THR A 281 -15.81 19.25 -44.83
N ARG A 282 -15.04 18.91 -45.87
CA ARG A 282 -15.55 18.26 -47.09
C ARG A 282 -16.16 16.90 -46.80
N ALA A 283 -15.47 16.02 -46.05
CA ALA A 283 -16.00 14.71 -45.67
C ALA A 283 -17.30 14.82 -44.87
N THR A 284 -17.39 15.79 -43.95
CA THR A 284 -18.60 16.05 -43.17
C THR A 284 -19.74 16.60 -44.04
N ALA A 285 -19.43 17.42 -45.03
CA ALA A 285 -20.40 17.90 -46.01
C ALA A 285 -20.90 16.75 -46.90
N THR A 286 -20.03 15.84 -47.34
CA THR A 286 -20.42 14.66 -48.14
C THR A 286 -21.38 13.76 -47.38
N ILE A 287 -21.16 13.55 -46.07
CA ILE A 287 -22.08 12.80 -45.20
C ILE A 287 -23.46 13.49 -45.12
N ARG A 288 -23.49 14.83 -45.09
CA ARG A 288 -24.72 15.62 -45.04
C ARG A 288 -25.46 15.68 -46.40
N SER A 289 -24.72 15.48 -47.49
CA SER A 289 -25.22 15.49 -48.88
C SER A 289 -25.76 14.15 -49.37
N TYR A 290 -25.82 13.11 -48.53
CA TYR A 290 -26.67 11.95 -48.78
C TYR A 290 -28.07 12.20 -48.19
N PRO A 291 -29.05 12.69 -48.97
CA PRO A 291 -30.43 12.61 -48.55
C PRO A 291 -30.80 11.13 -48.50
N ARG A 292 -31.29 10.67 -47.34
CA ARG A 292 -32.10 9.46 -47.11
C ARG A 292 -32.30 8.54 -48.33
N LEU A 293 -31.26 7.78 -48.70
CA LEU A 293 -31.39 6.63 -49.61
C LEU A 293 -30.78 5.37 -48.96
N LEU A 294 -30.94 5.27 -47.64
CA LEU A 294 -30.84 4.03 -46.87
C LEU A 294 -32.24 3.68 -46.30
N SER A 295 -33.26 4.00 -47.08
CA SER A 295 -34.62 3.46 -46.96
C SER A 295 -34.98 2.83 -48.30
N THR A 296 -34.12 1.96 -48.81
CA THR A 296 -34.52 0.98 -49.81
C THR A 296 -35.29 -0.11 -49.08
N ASP A 297 -36.60 -0.14 -49.33
CA ASP A 297 -37.49 -1.29 -49.30
C ASP A 297 -36.98 -2.49 -48.49
N LEU A 298 -37.05 -2.36 -47.17
CA LEU A 298 -37.28 -3.55 -46.36
C LEU A 298 -38.68 -4.04 -46.75
N PRO A 299 -38.89 -5.34 -47.03
CA PRO A 299 -40.23 -5.89 -47.18
C PRO A 299 -41.06 -5.42 -45.98
N PRO A 300 -42.38 -5.17 -46.14
CA PRO A 300 -43.22 -4.75 -45.02
C PRO A 300 -42.89 -5.71 -43.88
N VAL A 301 -42.35 -5.14 -42.79
CA VAL A 301 -42.08 -5.93 -41.60
C VAL A 301 -43.44 -6.48 -41.24
N ASP A 302 -43.61 -7.77 -41.47
CA ASP A 302 -44.78 -8.48 -41.03
C ASP A 302 -44.75 -8.33 -39.51
N ASP A 303 -45.56 -7.41 -38.98
CA ASP A 303 -45.66 -7.17 -37.54
C ASP A 303 -46.18 -8.44 -36.83
N THR A 304 -46.62 -9.46 -37.58
CA THR A 304 -46.93 -10.80 -37.08
C THR A 304 -45.68 -11.67 -36.85
N ALA A 305 -44.52 -11.28 -37.38
CA ALA A 305 -43.21 -11.91 -37.16
C ALA A 305 -42.31 -11.14 -36.18
N ARG A 306 -42.77 -10.02 -35.61
CA ARG A 306 -42.41 -9.74 -34.22
C ARG A 306 -43.05 -10.85 -33.41
N SER A 307 -42.27 -11.90 -33.14
CA SER A 307 -42.54 -12.78 -32.01
C SER A 307 -42.98 -11.85 -30.89
N PRO A 308 -44.24 -11.98 -30.40
CA PRO A 308 -44.77 -11.02 -29.45
C PRO A 308 -43.70 -10.91 -28.39
N GLU A 309 -43.25 -9.69 -28.11
CA GLU A 309 -42.50 -9.43 -26.92
C GLU A 309 -43.48 -9.76 -25.80
N GLN A 310 -43.59 -11.06 -25.49
CA GLN A 310 -44.33 -11.58 -24.39
C GLN A 310 -43.84 -10.72 -23.24
N PRO A 311 -44.72 -9.98 -22.56
CA PRO A 311 -44.30 -9.26 -21.36
C PRO A 311 -43.61 -10.31 -20.53
N ARG A 312 -42.27 -10.25 -20.42
CA ARG A 312 -41.49 -11.31 -19.78
C ARG A 312 -42.03 -11.36 -18.37
N LEU A 313 -42.92 -12.31 -18.13
CA LEU A 313 -43.60 -12.49 -16.86
C LEU A 313 -42.47 -12.60 -15.87
N LYS A 314 -42.27 -11.54 -15.09
CA LYS A 314 -41.23 -11.51 -14.07
C LYS A 314 -41.55 -12.71 -13.21
N LEU A 315 -40.65 -13.70 -13.21
CA LEU A 315 -40.80 -14.86 -12.36
C LEU A 315 -41.11 -14.36 -10.95
N SER A 316 -42.08 -15.00 -10.30
CA SER A 316 -42.37 -14.72 -8.91
C SER A 316 -41.06 -14.89 -8.11
N THR A 317 -40.96 -14.25 -6.96
CA THR A 317 -39.72 -14.32 -6.17
C THR A 317 -39.34 -15.78 -5.82
N ALA A 318 -40.34 -16.64 -5.61
CA ALA A 318 -40.14 -18.07 -5.37
C ALA A 318 -39.59 -18.79 -6.60
N ASP A 319 -40.18 -18.57 -7.78
CA ASP A 319 -39.75 -19.24 -9.02
C ASP A 319 -38.38 -18.74 -9.50
N ALA A 320 -38.08 -17.46 -9.27
CA ALA A 320 -36.77 -16.89 -9.56
C ALA A 320 -35.68 -17.50 -8.67
N LEU A 321 -35.97 -17.76 -7.38
CA LEU A 321 -35.04 -18.44 -6.48
C LEU A 321 -34.82 -19.90 -6.87
N ALA A 322 -35.90 -20.62 -7.21
CA ALA A 322 -35.80 -21.99 -7.69
C ALA A 322 -34.95 -22.09 -8.97
N ALA A 323 -35.12 -21.16 -9.91
CA ALA A 323 -34.32 -21.07 -11.13
C ALA A 323 -32.83 -20.75 -10.86
N ILE A 324 -32.55 -19.95 -9.82
CA ILE A 324 -31.18 -19.66 -9.39
C ILE A 324 -30.53 -20.90 -8.76
N GLU A 325 -31.24 -21.62 -7.89
CA GLU A 325 -30.74 -22.85 -7.27
C GLU A 325 -30.50 -23.96 -8.31
N ALA A 326 -31.40 -24.13 -9.28
CA ALA A 326 -31.19 -25.06 -10.39
C ALA A 326 -29.97 -24.69 -11.23
N GLY A 327 -29.81 -23.40 -11.59
CA GLY A 327 -28.65 -22.93 -12.33
C GLY A 327 -27.33 -23.08 -11.57
N TRP A 328 -27.37 -23.02 -10.24
CA TRP A 328 -26.22 -23.33 -9.38
C TRP A 328 -25.87 -24.82 -9.41
N ALA A 329 -26.87 -25.70 -9.30
CA ALA A 329 -26.69 -27.16 -9.34
C ALA A 329 -26.22 -27.67 -10.72
N GLU A 330 -26.67 -27.03 -11.80
CA GLU A 330 -26.25 -27.27 -13.19
C GLU A 330 -24.86 -26.67 -13.53
N GLY A 331 -24.20 -25.99 -12.58
CA GLY A 331 -22.88 -25.39 -12.83
C GLY A 331 -22.89 -24.24 -13.85
N LEU A 332 -24.03 -23.57 -14.05
CA LEU A 332 -24.15 -22.46 -15.00
C LEU A 332 -23.43 -21.20 -14.52
N THR A 333 -23.09 -20.34 -15.48
CA THR A 333 -22.50 -19.04 -15.16
C THR A 333 -23.56 -18.08 -14.59
N VAL A 334 -23.14 -17.18 -13.69
CA VAL A 334 -24.01 -16.16 -13.08
C VAL A 334 -24.82 -15.36 -14.11
N ARG A 335 -24.21 -15.07 -15.27
CA ARG A 335 -24.86 -14.31 -16.35
C ARG A 335 -25.94 -15.11 -17.07
N GLU A 336 -25.78 -16.42 -17.17
CA GLU A 336 -26.74 -17.32 -17.78
C GLU A 336 -27.92 -17.58 -16.85
N THR A 337 -27.63 -17.86 -15.58
CA THR A 337 -28.65 -17.99 -14.53
C THR A 337 -29.44 -16.69 -14.32
N ALA A 338 -28.80 -15.51 -14.40
CA ALA A 338 -29.49 -14.22 -14.34
C ALA A 338 -30.50 -14.03 -15.48
N ARG A 339 -30.19 -14.53 -16.68
CA ARG A 339 -31.12 -14.50 -17.81
C ARG A 339 -32.31 -15.44 -17.57
N ARG A 340 -32.08 -16.66 -17.08
CA ARG A 340 -33.16 -17.63 -16.76
C ARG A 340 -34.06 -17.16 -15.61
N ALA A 341 -33.47 -16.60 -14.56
CA ALA A 341 -34.20 -16.17 -13.37
C ALA A 341 -34.87 -14.79 -13.53
N THR A 342 -34.65 -14.07 -14.64
CA THR A 342 -35.12 -12.68 -14.83
C THR A 342 -34.71 -11.75 -13.68
N ARG A 343 -33.49 -11.93 -13.15
CA ARG A 343 -32.93 -11.14 -12.03
C ARG A 343 -31.59 -10.54 -12.39
N ALA A 344 -31.21 -9.48 -11.66
CA ALA A 344 -29.93 -8.84 -11.86
C ALA A 344 -28.77 -9.81 -11.53
N PRO A 345 -27.66 -9.78 -12.30
CA PRO A 345 -26.49 -10.63 -12.04
C PRO A 345 -25.92 -10.48 -10.63
N SER A 346 -26.02 -9.30 -10.03
CA SER A 346 -25.58 -9.05 -8.64
C SER A 346 -26.39 -9.82 -7.60
N TYR A 347 -27.70 -9.98 -7.82
CA TYR A 347 -28.58 -10.76 -6.95
C TYR A 347 -28.32 -12.26 -7.09
N VAL A 348 -28.10 -12.74 -8.32
CA VAL A 348 -27.75 -14.15 -8.56
C VAL A 348 -26.39 -14.49 -7.92
N HIS A 349 -25.42 -13.58 -8.01
CA HIS A 349 -24.10 -13.77 -7.41
C HIS A 349 -24.17 -13.91 -5.88
N SER A 350 -24.97 -13.09 -5.19
CA SER A 350 -25.10 -13.20 -3.73
C SER A 350 -25.76 -14.52 -3.30
N VAL A 351 -26.73 -15.01 -4.06
CA VAL A 351 -27.36 -16.32 -3.80
C VAL A 351 -26.38 -17.46 -4.07
N PHE A 352 -25.57 -17.39 -5.13
CA PHE A 352 -24.52 -18.39 -5.42
C PHE A 352 -23.48 -18.48 -4.29
N VAL A 353 -23.03 -17.33 -3.77
CA VAL A 353 -22.09 -17.30 -2.64
C VAL A 353 -22.69 -17.93 -1.40
N ARG A 354 -23.98 -17.69 -1.13
CA ARG A 354 -24.70 -18.33 -0.03
C ARG A 354 -24.78 -19.84 -0.21
N LEU A 355 -25.17 -20.31 -1.40
CA LEU A 355 -25.24 -21.74 -1.72
C LEU A 355 -23.88 -22.43 -1.67
N ASP A 356 -22.82 -21.79 -2.15
CA ASP A 356 -21.44 -22.29 -2.04
C ASP A 356 -21.01 -22.46 -0.56
N THR A 357 -21.53 -21.60 0.32
CA THR A 357 -21.27 -21.66 1.78
C THR A 357 -22.09 -22.74 2.47
N GLU A 358 -23.35 -22.93 2.08
CA GLU A 358 -24.29 -23.86 2.71
C GLU A 358 -24.16 -25.31 2.19
N ARG A 359 -23.86 -25.47 0.91
CA ARG A 359 -23.91 -26.77 0.19
C ARG A 359 -22.55 -27.20 -0.38
N GLY A 360 -21.50 -26.42 -0.17
CA GLY A 360 -20.15 -26.70 -0.67
C GLY A 360 -19.92 -26.18 -2.11
N PRO A 361 -18.70 -26.31 -2.65
CA PRO A 361 -18.35 -25.74 -3.95
C PRO A 361 -19.13 -26.39 -5.11
N ARG A 362 -19.52 -25.57 -6.08
CA ARG A 362 -20.26 -25.99 -7.29
C ARG A 362 -19.62 -27.16 -8.04
N PRO A 363 -20.42 -28.09 -8.60
CA PRO A 363 -19.93 -29.02 -9.60
C PRO A 363 -19.48 -28.25 -10.84
N VAL A 364 -18.22 -28.41 -11.22
CA VAL A 364 -17.66 -27.82 -12.44
C VAL A 364 -18.21 -28.64 -13.61
N ASN A 365 -18.89 -27.98 -14.55
CA ASN A 365 -19.43 -28.63 -15.74
C ASN A 365 -18.36 -29.48 -16.45
N GLY A 366 -18.55 -30.81 -16.49
CA GLY A 366 -17.64 -31.75 -17.17
C GLY A 366 -17.38 -33.11 -16.51
N SER A 367 -17.98 -33.44 -15.36
CA SER A 367 -17.82 -34.78 -14.75
C SER A 367 -19.12 -35.60 -14.80
N ARG A 368 -19.50 -36.05 -16.00
CA ARG A 368 -20.22 -37.31 -16.25
C ARG A 368 -19.83 -37.85 -17.60
#